data_AF-A0A564G769-F1
#
_entry.id   AF-A0A564G769-F1
#
_cell.length_a   1.000
_cell.length_b   1.000
_cell.length_c   1.000
_cell.angle_alpha   90.00
_cell.angle_beta   90.00
_cell.angle_gamma   90.00
#
_symmetry.space_group_name_H-M   'P 1'
#
loop_
_entity.id
_entity.type
_entity.pdbx_description
1 polymer ?
#
loop_
_entity_poly.entity_id
_entity_poly.type
_entity_poly.pdbx_seq_one_letter_code
_entity_poly.pdbx_strand_id
1 'polypeptide(L)'
;MVDRSSTSTEFWASVTDIVTTKVEPVLGLDATAREPVRIYLRDLEAVARAEGGSREALQVIASGRRLLGDSSDITDADRRRLG
;
A
#
# COMPACT_ATOMS: atom_id res chain seq x y z
N MET A 1 -6.67 15.94 -24.92
CA MET A 1 -7.20 14.71 -24.31
C MET A 1 -6.10 14.18 -23.42
N VAL A 2 -6.16 14.45 -22.11
CA VAL A 2 -5.15 13.92 -21.18
C VAL A 2 -5.42 12.43 -21.04
N ASP A 3 -4.43 11.60 -21.31
CA ASP A 3 -4.59 10.16 -21.20
C ASP A 3 -4.81 9.80 -19.72
N ARG A 4 -6.00 9.26 -19.42
CA ARG A 4 -6.37 8.81 -18.07
C ARG A 4 -5.41 7.73 -17.56
N SER A 5 -4.76 7.01 -18.47
CA SER A 5 -3.75 5.98 -18.17
C SER A 5 -2.44 6.59 -17.67
N SER A 6 -1.99 7.70 -18.27
CA SER A 6 -0.81 8.44 -17.81
C SER A 6 -1.01 9.03 -16.42
N THR A 7 -2.19 9.63 -16.16
CA THR A 7 -2.53 10.16 -14.84
C THR A 7 -2.58 9.07 -13.77
N SER A 8 -3.11 7.89 -14.10
CA SER A 8 -3.11 6.73 -13.18
C SER A 8 -1.68 6.25 -12.89
N THR A 9 -0.80 6.20 -13.89
CA THR A 9 0.59 5.79 -13.71
C THR A 9 1.37 6.77 -12.82
N GLU A 10 1.22 8.07 -13.07
CA GLU A 10 1.82 9.12 -12.22
C GLU A 10 1.29 9.07 -10.79
N PHE A 11 -0.01 8.81 -10.62
CA PHE A 11 -0.60 8.62 -9.31
C PHE A 11 0.01 7.42 -8.57
N TRP A 12 0.09 6.25 -9.22
CA TRP A 12 0.69 5.06 -8.61
C TRP A 12 2.19 5.21 -8.33
N ALA A 13 2.90 6.06 -9.09
CA ALA A 13 4.29 6.43 -8.79
C ALA A 13 4.41 7.27 -7.50
N SER A 14 3.40 8.09 -7.16
CA SER A 14 3.39 8.90 -5.93
C SER A 14 3.08 8.12 -4.65
N VAL A 15 2.68 6.84 -4.76
CA VAL A 15 2.28 6.02 -3.60
C VAL A 15 3.40 5.86 -2.57
N THR A 16 4.66 5.86 -3.00
CA THR A 16 5.81 5.86 -2.09
C THR A 16 5.77 7.03 -1.11
N ASP A 17 5.52 8.24 -1.60
CA ASP A 17 5.48 9.45 -0.76
C ASP A 17 4.26 9.45 0.15
N ILE A 18 3.11 9.00 -0.37
CA ILE A 18 1.86 8.89 0.40
C ILE A 18 2.03 7.91 1.56
N VAL A 19 2.53 6.70 1.28
CA VAL A 19 2.74 5.67 2.30
C VAL A 19 3.76 6.13 3.33
N THR A 20 4.88 6.71 2.89
CA THR A 20 5.92 7.26 3.79
C THR A 20 5.35 8.32 4.73
N THR A 21 4.64 9.30 4.19
CA THR A 21 4.01 10.40 4.95
C THR A 21 3.01 9.89 6.00
N LYS A 22 2.33 8.76 5.74
CA LYS A 22 1.36 8.18 6.68
C LYS A 22 2.02 7.26 7.70
N VAL A 23 3.04 6.51 7.31
CA VAL A 23 3.70 5.51 8.15
C VAL A 23 4.70 6.15 9.11
N GLU A 24 5.57 7.03 8.63
CA GLU A 24 6.67 7.60 9.44
C GLU A 24 6.21 8.21 10.78
N PRO A 25 5.14 9.03 10.84
CA PRO A 25 4.75 9.67 12.10
C PRO A 25 4.26 8.70 13.18
N VAL A 26 3.85 7.49 12.79
CA VAL A 26 3.34 6.47 13.71
C VAL A 26 4.33 5.33 13.97
N LEU A 27 5.52 5.38 13.35
CA LEU A 27 6.62 4.48 13.67
C LEU A 27 7.06 4.70 15.12
N GLY A 28 7.10 3.63 15.90
CA GLY A 28 7.47 3.68 17.31
C GLY A 28 6.32 3.99 18.28
N LEU A 29 5.14 4.43 17.79
CA LEU A 29 3.95 4.58 18.63
C LEU A 29 3.31 3.22 18.97
N ASP A 30 2.34 3.21 19.88
CA ASP A 30 1.64 1.97 20.26
C ASP A 30 0.68 1.45 19.17
N ALA A 31 0.12 0.25 19.40
CA ALA A 31 -0.77 -0.39 18.44
C ALA A 31 -2.05 0.42 18.16
N THR A 32 -2.58 1.13 19.16
CA THR A 32 -3.80 1.95 19.03
C THR A 32 -3.55 3.14 18.11
N ALA A 33 -2.40 3.79 18.22
CA ALA A 33 -2.00 4.88 17.34
C ALA A 33 -1.72 4.42 15.90
N ARG A 34 -1.25 3.18 15.71
CA ARG A 34 -0.96 2.61 14.39
C ARG A 34 -2.20 2.11 13.65
N GLU A 35 -3.26 1.72 14.36
CA GLU A 35 -4.43 1.06 13.79
C GLU A 35 -5.12 1.88 12.67
N PRO A 36 -5.34 3.19 12.80
CA PRO A 36 -5.93 3.99 11.71
C PRO A 36 -5.11 3.96 10.43
N VAL A 37 -3.77 3.95 10.55
CA VAL A 37 -2.87 3.90 9.39
C VAL A 37 -2.85 2.49 8.78
N ARG A 38 -2.93 1.43 9.59
CA ARG A 38 -3.08 0.05 9.08
C ARG A 38 -4.35 -0.09 8.24
N ILE A 39 -5.49 0.42 8.73
CA ILE A 39 -6.77 0.41 8.00
C ILE A 39 -6.62 1.16 6.68
N TYR A 40 -6.10 2.39 6.73
CA TYR A 40 -5.85 3.19 5.53
C TYR A 40 -5.02 2.44 4.47
N LEU A 41 -3.94 1.76 4.88
CA LEU A 41 -3.10 1.01 3.96
C LEU A 41 -3.79 -0.24 3.40
N ARG A 42 -4.66 -0.91 4.16
CA ARG A 42 -5.48 -2.01 3.65
C ARG A 42 -6.44 -1.53 2.56
N ASP A 43 -7.11 -0.42 2.81
CA ASP A 43 -8.04 0.18 1.85
C ASP A 43 -7.30 0.62 0.58
N LEU A 44 -6.14 1.25 0.75
CA LEU A 44 -5.29 1.66 -0.37
C LEU A 44 -4.82 0.45 -1.20
N GLU A 45 -4.48 -0.67 -0.56
CA GLU A 45 -4.11 -1.91 -1.25
C GLU A 45 -5.28 -2.50 -2.05
N ALA A 46 -6.49 -2.45 -1.49
CA ALA A 46 -7.70 -2.91 -2.17
C ALA A 46 -7.99 -2.06 -3.42
N VAL A 47 -7.86 -0.73 -3.33
CA VAL A 47 -7.98 0.17 -4.48
C VAL A 47 -6.90 -0.09 -5.51
N ALA A 48 -5.64 -0.25 -5.09
CA ALA A 48 -4.53 -0.55 -6.00
C ALA A 48 -4.75 -1.84 -6.78
N ARG A 49 -5.29 -2.89 -6.13
CA ARG A 49 -5.65 -4.12 -6.86
C ARG A 49 -6.81 -3.93 -7.83
N ALA A 50 -7.84 -3.15 -7.45
CA ALA A 50 -9.02 -2.93 -8.28
C ALA A 50 -8.73 -2.08 -9.52
N GLU A 51 -7.85 -1.09 -9.39
CA GLU A 51 -7.56 -0.12 -10.46
C GLU A 51 -6.31 -0.45 -11.29
N GLY A 52 -5.66 -1.59 -11.04
CA GLY A 52 -4.48 -2.01 -11.78
C GLY A 52 -3.22 -1.23 -11.41
N GLY A 53 -3.05 -0.90 -10.11
CA GLY A 53 -1.87 -0.26 -9.57
C GLY A 53 -0.58 -1.04 -9.87
N SER A 54 0.54 -0.32 -9.91
CA SER A 54 1.82 -0.93 -10.23
C SER A 54 2.24 -1.94 -9.15
N ARG A 55 3.05 -2.94 -9.55
CA ARG A 55 3.64 -3.90 -8.61
C ARG A 55 4.45 -3.19 -7.51
N GLU A 56 5.13 -2.11 -7.87
CA GLU A 56 5.89 -1.29 -6.94
C GLU A 56 4.98 -0.65 -5.89
N ALA A 57 3.87 -0.03 -6.31
CA ALA A 57 2.90 0.55 -5.38
C ALA A 57 2.35 -0.51 -4.40
N LEU A 58 1.96 -1.69 -4.90
CA LEU A 58 1.51 -2.81 -4.06
C LEU A 58 2.58 -3.26 -3.06
N GLN A 59 3.85 -3.32 -3.49
CA GLN A 59 4.97 -3.72 -2.62
C GLN A 59 5.24 -2.67 -1.54
N VAL A 60 5.18 -1.39 -1.87
CA VAL A 60 5.32 -0.27 -0.92
C VAL A 60 4.21 -0.33 0.12
N ILE A 61 2.95 -0.46 -0.30
CA ILE A 61 1.79 -0.55 0.61
C ILE A 61 1.94 -1.75 1.55
N ALA A 62 2.24 -2.93 1.00
CA ALA A 62 2.43 -4.14 1.79
C ALA A 62 3.59 -4.01 2.80
N SER A 63 4.68 -3.32 2.41
CA SER A 63 5.82 -3.06 3.30
C SER A 63 5.44 -2.08 4.43
N GLY A 64 4.69 -1.03 4.12
CA GLY A 64 4.14 -0.10 5.12
C GLY A 64 3.25 -0.83 6.14
N ARG A 65 2.35 -1.70 5.69
CA ARG A 65 1.50 -2.53 6.58
C ARG A 65 2.34 -3.38 7.52
N ARG A 66 3.37 -4.05 7.01
CA ARG A 66 4.30 -4.87 7.82
C ARG A 66 5.07 -4.05 8.85
N LEU A 67 5.57 -2.86 8.49
CA LEU A 67 6.25 -1.96 9.42
C LEU A 67 5.34 -1.56 10.59
N LEU A 68 4.04 -1.42 10.33
CA LEU A 68 3.06 -1.12 11.37
C LEU A 68 2.68 -2.35 12.19
N GLY A 69 3.13 -3.55 11.83
CA GLY A 69 2.79 -4.82 12.49
C GLY A 69 1.49 -5.46 11.96
N ASP A 70 1.00 -5.03 10.80
CA ASP A 70 -0.07 -5.70 10.07
C ASP A 70 0.53 -6.69 9.07
N SER A 71 0.75 -7.91 9.56
CA SER A 71 1.29 -9.02 8.78
C SER A 71 0.21 -9.83 8.07
N SER A 72 -1.06 -9.40 8.12
CA SER A 72 -2.18 -10.15 7.53
C SER A 72 -1.92 -10.33 6.05
N ASP A 73 -1.75 -11.60 5.68
CA ASP A 73 -1.07 -12.11 4.50
C ASP A 73 -1.34 -11.27 3.24
N ILE A 74 -0.25 -10.98 2.52
CA ILE A 74 -0.32 -11.02 1.05
C ILE A 74 -0.94 -12.38 0.76
N THR A 75 -2.23 -12.42 0.46
CA THR A 75 -3.02 -13.64 0.27
C THR A 75 -2.17 -14.68 -0.45
N ASP A 76 -2.15 -15.93 0.04
CA ASP A 76 -1.49 -17.09 -0.58
C ASP A 76 -1.65 -17.19 -2.12
N ALA A 77 -2.65 -16.50 -2.68
CA ALA A 77 -2.84 -16.22 -4.09
C ALA A 77 -1.61 -15.63 -4.81
N ASP A 78 -0.85 -14.71 -4.21
CA ASP A 78 0.33 -14.11 -4.84
C ASP A 78 1.58 -15.01 -4.72
N ARG A 79 1.65 -15.84 -3.67
CA ARG A 79 2.73 -16.84 -3.46
C ARG A 79 2.66 -17.97 -4.50
N ARG A 80 1.46 -18.38 -4.94
CA ARG A 80 1.28 -19.42 -5.98
C ARG A 80 1.58 -18.98 -7.41
N ARG A 81 1.72 -17.67 -7.67
CA ARG A 81 2.05 -17.15 -9.02
C ARG A 81 3.55 -16.99 -9.29
N LEU A 82 4.40 -17.33 -8.32
CA LEU A 82 5.86 -17.26 -8.41
C LEU A 82 6.54 -18.62 -8.14
N GLY A 83 5.79 -19.73 -8.23
CA GLY A 83 6.29 -21.10 -8.12
C GLY A 83 6.12 -21.86 -9.42
#